data_AF-A0A7V9R1Q6-F1
#
_entry.id   AF-A0A7V9R1Q6-F1
#
_cell.length_a   1.000
_cell.length_b   1.000
_cell.length_c   1.000
_cell.angle_alpha   90.00
_cell.angle_beta   90.00
_cell.angle_gamma   90.00
#
_symmetry.space_group_name_H-M   'P 1'
#
loop_
_entity.id
_entity.type
_entity.pdbx_description
1 polymer ?
#
loop_
_entity_poly.entity_id
_entity_poly.type
_entity_poly.pdbx_seq_one_letter_code
_entity_poly.pdbx_strand_id
1 'polypeptide(L)'
;GPWWERTPGRDWGYLARANATSFDVFAAGERHHYSNLGYGLLGELVARLEGGTWWDVVESSLARPLGLTETTYLPGPDAAVGTSRDPRDGRLMREPAHDAAAMAPAGQLWSTVDDLARWADFLAVGDEAVLSSSTLAQMRVARAADPLTQHRGAYGLGFRLRWRPASTLLGHTGSMPGFVAALFVDATSRVGGVVLANTTTGLEVETLVAALIDAAEPAYREAAAGNLSAPSEPGGFQLAGEWYWGNVAMMVAGTGDGFTLTIEGLDRGFVQVDDDRYRGLTGYFAGEELRVVRRDDGAVSHLEVVTFIFTRIPYDSRAPIPGGPPEPL
;
A
#
# COMPACT_ATOMS: atom_id res chain seq x y z
N GLY A 1 -20.89 9.75 -22.02
CA GLY A 1 -20.14 10.91 -22.54
C GLY A 1 -19.14 10.46 -23.59
N PRO A 2 -18.33 11.37 -24.16
CA PRO A 2 -17.21 11.00 -25.02
C PRO A 2 -16.17 10.18 -24.25
N TRP A 3 -15.33 9.44 -24.97
CA TRP A 3 -14.22 8.68 -24.42
C TRP A 3 -13.18 9.64 -23.80
N TRP A 4 -13.11 9.69 -22.47
CA TRP A 4 -12.40 10.77 -21.75
C TRP A 4 -10.90 10.72 -21.97
N GLU A 5 -10.30 9.53 -22.08
CA GLU A 5 -8.87 9.37 -22.32
C GLU A 5 -8.43 9.94 -23.70
N ARG A 6 -9.37 10.14 -24.63
CA ARG A 6 -9.11 10.54 -26.03
C ARG A 6 -9.81 11.82 -26.45
N THR A 7 -10.39 12.53 -25.49
CA THR A 7 -11.11 13.78 -25.74
C THR A 7 -10.49 14.85 -24.86
N PRO A 8 -10.18 16.05 -25.39
CA PRO A 8 -9.76 17.17 -24.55
C PRO A 8 -10.72 17.37 -23.37
N GLY A 9 -10.13 17.42 -22.19
CA GLY A 9 -10.81 17.57 -20.92
C GLY A 9 -11.63 18.85 -20.84
N ARG A 10 -12.59 18.83 -19.93
CA ARG A 10 -13.46 19.97 -19.62
C ARG A 10 -13.41 20.26 -18.13
N ASP A 11 -13.85 21.45 -17.75
CA ASP A 11 -13.95 21.85 -16.34
C ASP A 11 -14.93 20.98 -15.55
N TRP A 12 -14.85 21.10 -14.23
CA TRP A 12 -15.73 20.40 -13.30
C TRP A 12 -17.21 20.69 -13.55
N GLY A 13 -17.57 21.94 -13.86
CA GLY A 13 -18.95 22.34 -14.11
C GLY A 13 -19.56 21.59 -15.28
N TYR A 14 -18.79 21.39 -16.36
CA TYR A 14 -19.18 20.54 -17.48
C TYR A 14 -19.31 19.07 -17.03
N LEU A 15 -18.32 18.52 -16.34
CA LEU A 15 -18.33 17.12 -15.91
C LEU A 15 -19.54 16.82 -15.02
N ALA A 16 -19.85 17.69 -14.08
CA ALA A 16 -21.01 17.60 -13.20
C ALA A 16 -22.33 17.64 -13.99
N ARG A 17 -22.49 18.61 -14.91
CA ARG A 17 -23.68 18.68 -15.77
C ARG A 17 -23.83 17.45 -16.67
N ALA A 18 -22.73 16.96 -17.24
CA ALA A 18 -22.72 15.79 -18.11
C ALA A 18 -23.11 14.48 -17.38
N ASN A 19 -23.00 14.46 -16.05
CA ASN A 19 -23.33 13.31 -15.20
C ASN A 19 -24.54 13.56 -14.28
N ALA A 20 -25.27 14.68 -14.45
CA ALA A 20 -26.39 15.04 -13.59
C ALA A 20 -27.57 14.05 -13.63
N THR A 21 -27.65 13.24 -14.69
CA THR A 21 -28.67 12.20 -14.87
C THR A 21 -28.07 10.79 -14.84
N SER A 22 -26.83 10.64 -14.37
CA SER A 22 -26.22 9.32 -14.16
C SER A 22 -26.94 8.59 -13.03
N PHE A 23 -26.95 7.27 -13.08
CA PHE A 23 -27.57 6.41 -12.08
C PHE A 23 -26.50 5.60 -11.34
N ASP A 24 -26.84 5.14 -10.14
CA ASP A 24 -25.98 4.25 -9.37
C ASP A 24 -25.92 2.88 -10.03
N VAL A 25 -24.71 2.44 -10.40
CA VAL A 25 -24.50 1.12 -11.00
C VAL A 25 -24.81 0.00 -9.99
N PHE A 26 -24.51 0.23 -8.72
CA PHE A 26 -24.79 -0.64 -7.57
C PHE A 26 -25.05 0.23 -6.34
N ALA A 27 -25.64 -0.33 -5.29
CA ALA A 27 -25.72 0.36 -4.01
C ALA A 27 -24.32 0.57 -3.41
N ALA A 28 -24.16 1.64 -2.60
CA ALA A 28 -22.89 1.95 -1.97
C ALA A 28 -22.42 0.79 -1.08
N GLY A 29 -21.19 0.32 -1.32
CA GLY A 29 -20.59 -0.80 -0.60
C GLY A 29 -21.06 -2.19 -1.03
N GLU A 30 -21.99 -2.29 -1.99
CA GLU A 30 -22.52 -3.59 -2.47
C GLU A 30 -21.45 -4.40 -3.21
N ARG A 31 -20.72 -3.76 -4.11
CA ARG A 31 -19.74 -4.42 -4.98
C ARG A 31 -18.62 -3.47 -5.38
N HIS A 32 -17.40 -4.00 -5.50
CA HIS A 32 -16.31 -3.27 -6.14
C HIS A 32 -16.58 -3.08 -7.64
N HIS A 33 -16.59 -1.83 -8.07
CA HIS A 33 -16.65 -1.44 -9.48
C HIS A 33 -15.74 -0.24 -9.70
N TYR A 34 -14.63 -0.46 -10.41
CA TYR A 34 -13.64 0.58 -10.66
C TYR A 34 -14.27 1.77 -11.40
N SER A 35 -13.91 3.00 -11.00
CA SER A 35 -14.51 4.22 -11.53
C SER A 35 -13.49 5.34 -11.67
N ASN A 36 -13.07 5.60 -12.90
CA ASN A 36 -12.27 6.80 -13.23
C ASN A 36 -13.01 8.08 -12.86
N LEU A 37 -14.33 8.12 -13.09
CA LEU A 37 -15.15 9.26 -12.67
C LEU A 37 -15.04 9.49 -11.16
N GLY A 38 -15.06 8.41 -10.36
CA GLY A 38 -14.86 8.48 -8.91
C GLY A 38 -13.55 9.17 -8.52
N TYR A 39 -12.44 8.87 -9.20
CA TYR A 39 -11.17 9.57 -8.98
C TYR A 39 -11.22 11.05 -9.41
N GLY A 40 -11.92 11.36 -10.50
CA GLY A 40 -12.21 12.75 -10.89
C GLY A 40 -12.98 13.52 -9.80
N LEU A 41 -13.99 12.90 -9.18
CA LEU A 41 -14.73 13.47 -8.04
C LEU A 41 -13.81 13.67 -6.82
N LEU A 42 -12.91 12.72 -6.53
CA LEU A 42 -11.96 12.82 -5.42
C LEU A 42 -10.98 13.98 -5.63
N GLY A 43 -10.49 14.21 -6.85
CA GLY A 43 -9.63 15.36 -7.13
C GLY A 43 -10.33 16.69 -6.92
N GLU A 44 -11.59 16.84 -7.35
CA GLU A 44 -12.40 18.03 -7.06
C GLU A 44 -12.62 18.20 -5.54
N LEU A 45 -12.92 17.11 -4.83
CA LEU A 45 -13.12 17.14 -3.38
C LEU A 45 -11.87 17.67 -2.67
N VAL A 46 -10.70 17.13 -3.01
CA VAL A 46 -9.41 17.57 -2.45
C VAL A 46 -9.16 19.04 -2.75
N ALA A 47 -9.36 19.48 -4.00
CA ALA A 47 -9.19 20.88 -4.38
C ALA A 47 -10.09 21.83 -3.58
N ARG A 48 -11.33 21.43 -3.27
CA ARG A 48 -12.25 22.23 -2.45
C ARG A 48 -11.88 22.28 -0.97
N LEU A 49 -11.38 21.17 -0.42
CA LEU A 49 -11.03 21.08 0.99
C LEU A 49 -9.76 21.85 1.31
N GLU A 50 -8.75 21.75 0.45
CA GLU A 50 -7.43 22.35 0.67
C GLU A 50 -7.29 23.74 0.02
N GLY A 51 -8.15 24.06 -0.94
CA GLY A 51 -8.01 25.24 -1.80
C GLY A 51 -6.98 25.03 -2.91
N GLY A 52 -7.08 25.83 -3.98
CA GLY A 52 -6.25 25.67 -5.18
C GLY A 52 -6.76 24.56 -6.12
N THR A 53 -5.87 24.02 -6.95
CA THR A 53 -6.17 22.87 -7.81
C THR A 53 -5.75 21.56 -7.13
N TRP A 54 -6.32 20.43 -7.58
CA TRP A 54 -5.92 19.13 -7.07
C TRP A 54 -4.41 18.85 -7.29
N TRP A 55 -3.85 19.36 -8.39
CA TRP A 55 -2.43 19.21 -8.67
C TRP A 55 -1.57 20.03 -7.69
N ASP A 56 -1.98 21.25 -7.34
CA ASP A 56 -1.26 22.05 -6.34
C ASP A 56 -1.16 21.30 -5.00
N VAL A 57 -2.24 20.62 -4.60
CA VAL A 57 -2.25 19.79 -3.39
C VAL A 57 -1.34 18.58 -3.52
N VAL A 58 -1.41 17.83 -4.63
CA VAL A 58 -0.52 16.68 -4.86
C VAL A 58 0.94 17.12 -4.92
N GLU A 59 1.25 18.22 -5.59
CA GLU A 59 2.61 18.71 -5.72
C GLU A 59 3.18 19.14 -4.36
N SER A 60 2.42 19.93 -3.59
CA SER A 60 2.89 20.49 -2.33
C SER A 60 2.92 19.49 -1.18
N SER A 61 1.93 18.60 -1.09
CA SER A 61 1.78 17.66 0.03
C SER A 61 2.41 16.29 -0.21
N LEU A 62 2.67 15.90 -1.47
CA LEU A 62 3.22 14.58 -1.82
C LEU A 62 4.47 14.66 -2.68
N ALA A 63 4.38 15.24 -3.89
CA ALA A 63 5.46 15.15 -4.87
C ALA A 63 6.74 15.85 -4.38
N ARG A 64 6.62 17.08 -3.88
CA ARG A 64 7.77 17.86 -3.40
C ARG A 64 8.40 17.28 -2.13
N PRO A 65 7.64 16.91 -1.07
CA PRO A 65 8.22 16.26 0.12
C PRO A 65 8.96 14.95 -0.21
N LEU A 66 8.45 14.16 -1.15
CA LEU A 66 9.05 12.89 -1.56
C LEU A 66 10.14 13.03 -2.63
N GLY A 67 10.43 14.27 -3.08
CA GLY A 67 11.43 14.52 -4.11
C GLY A 67 11.08 13.95 -5.49
N LEU A 68 9.79 13.89 -5.83
CA LEU A 68 9.28 13.45 -7.14
C LEU A 68 9.36 14.61 -8.16
N THR A 69 10.57 15.07 -8.45
CA THR A 69 10.81 16.32 -9.18
C THR A 69 10.49 16.23 -10.68
N GLU A 70 10.38 15.03 -11.23
CA GLU A 70 10.08 14.75 -12.63
C GLU A 70 8.64 14.22 -12.81
N THR A 71 7.84 14.25 -11.74
CA THR A 71 6.43 13.91 -11.77
C THR A 71 5.60 15.17 -11.99
N THR A 72 4.88 15.24 -13.11
CA THR A 72 4.27 16.48 -13.60
C THR A 72 2.83 16.30 -14.08
N TYR A 73 2.06 17.40 -14.06
CA TYR A 73 0.68 17.44 -14.56
C TYR A 73 0.56 17.30 -16.09
N LEU A 74 1.56 17.82 -16.83
CA LEU A 74 1.64 17.76 -18.29
C LEU A 74 3.00 17.22 -18.72
N PRO A 75 3.11 16.62 -19.92
CA PRO A 75 4.37 16.07 -20.40
C PRO A 75 5.42 17.18 -20.57
N GLY A 76 6.63 16.90 -20.09
CA GLY A 76 7.82 17.70 -20.39
C GLY A 76 8.32 17.50 -21.82
N PRO A 77 9.34 18.27 -22.24
CA PRO A 77 9.91 18.19 -23.60
C PRO A 77 10.50 16.82 -23.94
N ASP A 78 11.03 16.11 -22.94
CA ASP A 78 11.65 14.79 -23.09
C ASP A 78 10.69 13.62 -22.86
N ALA A 79 9.39 13.90 -22.71
CA ALA A 79 8.38 12.87 -22.50
C ALA A 79 8.31 11.88 -23.68
N ALA A 80 8.22 10.59 -23.35
CA ALA A 80 8.07 9.55 -24.36
C ALA A 80 6.83 9.78 -25.23
N VAL A 81 6.94 9.53 -26.52
CA VAL A 81 5.80 9.61 -27.43
C VAL A 81 4.98 8.33 -27.32
N GLY A 82 3.71 8.47 -26.95
CA GLY A 82 2.77 7.35 -26.88
C GLY A 82 2.42 6.82 -28.25
N THR A 83 2.42 5.50 -28.38
CA THR A 83 2.17 4.84 -29.67
C THR A 83 1.16 3.70 -29.55
N SER A 84 0.37 3.50 -30.61
CA SER A 84 -0.51 2.34 -30.76
C SER A 84 -0.16 1.60 -32.05
N ARG A 85 -0.51 0.32 -32.10
CA ARG A 85 -0.28 -0.53 -33.26
C ARG A 85 -1.61 -0.87 -33.91
N ASP A 86 -1.74 -0.59 -35.22
CA ASP A 86 -2.92 -1.00 -35.97
C ASP A 86 -3.01 -2.54 -35.96
N PRO A 87 -4.12 -3.12 -35.49
CA PRO A 87 -4.24 -4.57 -35.35
C PRO A 87 -4.30 -5.31 -36.70
N ARG A 88 -4.50 -4.62 -37.82
CA ARG A 88 -4.67 -5.23 -39.15
C ARG A 88 -3.36 -5.39 -39.90
N ASP A 89 -2.53 -4.37 -39.88
CA ASP A 89 -1.27 -4.31 -40.65
C ASP A 89 -0.03 -4.10 -39.78
N GLY A 90 -0.22 -3.86 -38.49
CA GLY A 90 0.87 -3.70 -37.54
C GLY A 90 1.58 -2.35 -37.60
N ARG A 91 1.03 -1.38 -38.32
CA ARG A 91 1.61 -0.03 -38.43
C ARG A 91 1.58 0.68 -37.08
N LEU A 92 2.69 1.32 -36.72
CA LEU A 92 2.80 2.17 -35.55
C LEU A 92 2.12 3.52 -35.81
N MET A 93 1.27 3.95 -34.90
CA MET A 93 0.53 5.21 -34.95
C MET A 93 0.84 6.01 -33.70
N ARG A 94 1.00 7.32 -33.85
CA ARG A 94 1.16 8.22 -32.70
C ARG A 94 -0.19 8.44 -32.03
N GLU A 95 -0.25 8.27 -30.72
CA GLU A 95 -1.40 8.65 -29.93
C GLU A 95 -1.30 10.13 -29.51
N PRO A 96 -2.34 10.94 -29.71
CA PRO A 96 -2.39 12.30 -29.19
C PRO A 96 -2.47 12.28 -27.66
N ALA A 97 -1.73 13.20 -27.02
CA ALA A 97 -1.90 13.51 -25.61
C ALA A 97 -2.75 14.78 -25.46
N HIS A 98 -3.69 14.76 -24.52
CA HIS A 98 -4.55 15.88 -24.19
C HIS A 98 -4.57 16.10 -22.68
N ASP A 99 -4.80 17.35 -22.25
CA ASP A 99 -5.18 17.62 -20.86
C ASP A 99 -6.59 17.10 -20.62
N ALA A 100 -6.76 16.20 -19.65
CA ALA A 100 -8.01 15.60 -19.21
C ALA A 100 -8.78 16.47 -18.20
N ALA A 101 -8.19 17.56 -17.70
CA ALA A 101 -8.81 18.57 -16.83
C ALA A 101 -9.55 17.95 -15.63
N ALA A 102 -10.88 18.02 -15.55
CA ALA A 102 -11.63 17.45 -14.42
C ALA A 102 -11.50 15.92 -14.26
N MET A 103 -11.06 15.21 -15.32
CA MET A 103 -10.74 13.78 -15.27
C MET A 103 -9.26 13.50 -15.01
N ALA A 104 -8.39 14.52 -14.98
CA ALA A 104 -6.96 14.37 -14.77
C ALA A 104 -6.55 13.58 -13.50
N PRO A 105 -7.25 13.73 -12.35
CA PRO A 105 -6.96 12.93 -11.15
C PRO A 105 -7.04 11.41 -11.35
N ALA A 106 -7.73 10.94 -12.39
CA ALA A 106 -7.91 9.51 -12.65
C ALA A 106 -6.72 8.84 -13.35
N GLY A 107 -5.79 9.60 -13.96
CA GLY A 107 -4.67 8.97 -14.68
C GLY A 107 -3.82 9.86 -15.57
N GLN A 108 -3.81 11.18 -15.41
CA GLN A 108 -3.08 12.08 -16.31
C GLN A 108 -1.58 12.23 -16.00
N LEU A 109 -1.14 11.96 -14.76
CA LEU A 109 0.20 12.30 -14.33
C LEU A 109 1.29 11.65 -15.20
N TRP A 110 2.31 12.44 -15.48
CA TRP A 110 3.54 12.01 -16.15
C TRP A 110 4.61 11.83 -15.08
N SER A 111 5.46 10.82 -15.22
CA SER A 111 6.51 10.52 -14.25
C SER A 111 7.64 9.73 -14.91
N THR A 112 8.69 9.46 -14.14
CA THR A 112 9.86 8.69 -14.53
C THR A 112 9.95 7.40 -13.71
N VAL A 113 10.76 6.45 -14.17
CA VAL A 113 11.04 5.24 -13.38
C VAL A 113 11.67 5.59 -12.04
N ASP A 114 12.55 6.60 -12.00
CA ASP A 114 13.24 7.01 -10.77
C ASP A 114 12.29 7.61 -9.74
N ASP A 115 11.38 8.48 -10.16
CA ASP A 115 10.36 9.04 -9.26
C ASP A 115 9.37 7.97 -8.80
N LEU A 116 8.94 7.09 -9.70
CA LEU A 116 8.10 5.97 -9.32
C LEU A 116 8.82 4.98 -8.40
N ALA A 117 10.14 4.85 -8.47
CA ALA A 117 10.92 4.07 -7.51
C ALA A 117 10.94 4.73 -6.12
N ARG A 118 11.05 6.06 -6.02
CA ARG A 118 10.88 6.80 -4.75
C ARG A 118 9.47 6.65 -4.19
N TRP A 119 8.46 6.72 -5.06
CA TRP A 119 7.09 6.44 -4.67
C TRP A 119 6.91 5.01 -4.16
N ALA A 120 7.52 4.01 -4.83
CA ALA A 120 7.50 2.62 -4.38
C ALA A 120 8.19 2.46 -3.00
N ASP A 121 9.30 3.14 -2.76
CA ASP A 121 9.99 3.14 -1.46
C ASP A 121 9.11 3.74 -0.36
N PHE A 122 8.48 4.90 -0.60
CA PHE A 122 7.48 5.46 0.30
C PHE A 122 6.32 4.49 0.56
N LEU A 123 5.83 3.81 -0.49
CA LEU A 123 4.78 2.80 -0.31
C LEU A 123 5.23 1.56 0.46
N ALA A 124 6.52 1.24 0.50
CA ALA A 124 7.06 0.15 1.31
C ALA A 124 7.26 0.59 2.76
N VAL A 125 8.00 1.67 2.95
CA VAL A 125 8.56 2.10 4.25
C VAL A 125 7.68 3.13 4.95
N GLY A 126 7.05 4.04 4.21
CA GLY A 126 6.32 5.19 4.73
C GLY A 126 7.23 6.38 5.04
N ASP A 127 6.60 7.53 5.29
CA ASP A 127 7.24 8.76 5.79
C ASP A 127 6.21 9.53 6.62
N GLU A 128 6.40 9.57 7.96
CA GLU A 128 5.49 10.24 8.90
C GLU A 128 5.37 11.75 8.66
N ALA A 129 6.33 12.38 7.99
CA ALA A 129 6.22 13.80 7.61
C ALA A 129 5.25 14.02 6.45
N VAL A 130 4.94 12.97 5.67
CA VAL A 130 4.09 13.02 4.48
C VAL A 130 2.72 12.39 4.75
N LEU A 131 2.71 11.19 5.32
CA LEU A 131 1.48 10.46 5.63
C LEU A 131 1.72 9.55 6.83
N SER A 132 0.84 9.61 7.83
CA SER A 132 1.00 8.75 9.00
C SER A 132 1.02 7.27 8.62
N SER A 133 1.85 6.48 9.30
CA SER A 133 1.93 5.03 9.13
C SER A 133 0.56 4.36 9.28
N SER A 134 -0.26 4.85 10.21
CA SER A 134 -1.62 4.35 10.42
C SER A 134 -2.53 4.56 9.21
N THR A 135 -2.45 5.71 8.55
CA THR A 135 -3.21 6.00 7.32
C THR A 135 -2.70 5.15 6.17
N LEU A 136 -1.38 5.05 6.00
CA LEU A 136 -0.78 4.19 4.97
C LEU A 136 -1.19 2.72 5.18
N ALA A 137 -1.21 2.23 6.42
CA ALA A 137 -1.70 0.90 6.76
C ALA A 137 -3.18 0.72 6.37
N GLN A 138 -4.04 1.71 6.64
CA GLN A 138 -5.46 1.67 6.22
C GLN A 138 -5.65 1.61 4.70
N MET A 139 -4.75 2.23 3.92
CA MET A 139 -4.79 2.17 2.46
C MET A 139 -4.46 0.78 1.92
N ARG A 140 -3.61 0.02 2.63
CA ARG A 140 -3.18 -1.34 2.29
C ARG A 140 -4.21 -2.42 2.63
N VAL A 141 -5.24 -2.10 3.43
CA VAL A 141 -6.28 -3.06 3.80
C VAL A 141 -7.20 -3.34 2.62
N ALA A 142 -7.41 -4.63 2.31
CA ALA A 142 -8.40 -5.06 1.33
C ALA A 142 -9.80 -4.59 1.72
N ARG A 143 -10.39 -3.71 0.91
CA ARG A 143 -11.76 -3.20 1.09
C ARG A 143 -12.78 -3.99 0.31
N ALA A 144 -12.37 -4.55 -0.83
CA ALA A 144 -13.19 -5.43 -1.61
C ALA A 144 -12.33 -6.39 -2.42
N ALA A 145 -12.72 -7.67 -2.47
CA ALA A 145 -12.13 -8.60 -3.42
C ALA A 145 -12.43 -8.14 -4.85
N ASP A 146 -11.48 -8.33 -5.77
CA ASP A 146 -11.70 -8.08 -7.18
C ASP A 146 -12.14 -9.38 -7.87
N PRO A 147 -13.44 -9.54 -8.23
CA PRO A 147 -13.93 -10.76 -8.87
C PRO A 147 -13.25 -11.06 -10.21
N LEU A 148 -12.69 -10.04 -10.88
CA LEU A 148 -12.01 -10.17 -12.16
C LEU A 148 -10.61 -10.79 -12.01
N THR A 149 -10.06 -10.80 -10.80
CA THR A 149 -8.74 -11.38 -10.51
C THR A 149 -8.78 -12.86 -10.18
N GLN A 150 -9.93 -13.53 -10.36
CA GLN A 150 -10.12 -14.94 -9.95
C GLN A 150 -9.73 -15.17 -8.47
N HIS A 151 -10.10 -14.22 -7.60
CA HIS A 151 -9.76 -14.23 -6.17
C HIS A 151 -8.25 -14.16 -5.87
N ARG A 152 -7.43 -13.61 -6.79
CA ARG A 152 -6.00 -13.37 -6.56
C ARG A 152 -5.67 -11.93 -6.20
N GLY A 153 -6.68 -11.10 -6.01
CA GLY A 153 -6.48 -9.72 -5.64
C GLY A 153 -7.70 -9.06 -5.04
N ALA A 154 -7.45 -7.87 -4.52
CA ALA A 154 -8.42 -7.01 -3.89
C ALA A 154 -8.09 -5.55 -4.22
N TYR A 155 -8.96 -4.65 -3.79
CA TYR A 155 -8.75 -3.21 -3.89
C TYR A 155 -8.73 -2.61 -2.48
N GLY A 156 -7.71 -1.80 -2.19
CA GLY A 156 -7.56 -1.01 -0.97
C GLY A 156 -8.12 0.40 -1.14
N LEU A 157 -7.52 1.39 -0.48
CA LEU A 157 -7.81 2.80 -0.76
C LEU A 157 -6.75 3.31 -1.73
N GLY A 158 -7.11 3.54 -2.99
CA GLY A 158 -6.17 4.00 -4.02
C GLY A 158 -5.37 2.88 -4.73
N PHE A 159 -5.26 1.70 -4.12
CA PHE A 159 -4.34 0.65 -4.59
C PHE A 159 -5.01 -0.67 -4.91
N ARG A 160 -4.45 -1.37 -5.91
CA ARG A 160 -4.65 -2.80 -6.13
C ARG A 160 -3.78 -3.58 -5.12
N LEU A 161 -4.35 -4.67 -4.62
CA LEU A 161 -3.68 -5.67 -3.81
C LEU A 161 -3.61 -6.95 -4.62
N ARG A 162 -2.41 -7.45 -4.86
CA ARG A 162 -2.19 -8.72 -5.55
C ARG A 162 -1.64 -9.73 -4.57
N TRP A 163 -2.42 -10.78 -4.31
CA TRP A 163 -2.04 -11.82 -3.36
C TRP A 163 -1.05 -12.79 -4.02
N ARG A 164 0.04 -13.06 -3.29
CA ARG A 164 1.01 -14.11 -3.60
C ARG A 164 1.05 -15.10 -2.44
N PRO A 165 1.58 -16.32 -2.63
CA PRO A 165 1.67 -17.30 -1.56
C PRO A 165 2.41 -16.80 -0.31
N ALA A 166 3.46 -15.98 -0.48
CA ALA A 166 4.32 -15.53 0.61
C ALA A 166 4.00 -14.13 1.13
N SER A 167 3.33 -13.28 0.35
CA SER A 167 3.05 -11.89 0.71
C SER A 167 1.98 -11.26 -0.20
N THR A 168 1.65 -10.00 0.05
CA THR A 168 0.74 -9.22 -0.79
C THR A 168 1.50 -8.07 -1.41
N LEU A 169 1.39 -7.93 -2.73
CA LEU A 169 1.88 -6.77 -3.45
C LEU A 169 0.84 -5.65 -3.39
N LEU A 170 1.28 -4.45 -3.01
CA LEU A 170 0.52 -3.20 -3.04
C LEU A 170 0.95 -2.40 -4.27
N GLY A 171 0.01 -1.87 -5.04
CA GLY A 171 0.39 -1.08 -6.21
C GLY A 171 -0.76 -0.69 -7.09
N HIS A 172 -0.48 -0.37 -8.34
CA HIS A 172 -1.50 -0.11 -9.35
C HIS A 172 -0.97 -0.32 -10.77
N THR A 173 -1.88 -0.58 -11.70
CA THR A 173 -1.62 -0.58 -13.14
C THR A 173 -2.15 0.70 -13.79
N GLY A 174 -1.54 1.16 -14.86
CA GLY A 174 -1.96 2.34 -15.60
C GLY A 174 -2.14 2.00 -17.07
N SER A 175 -3.16 2.59 -17.69
CA SER A 175 -3.35 2.54 -19.13
C SER A 175 -3.92 3.86 -19.61
N MET A 176 -3.17 4.53 -20.47
CA MET A 176 -3.60 5.70 -21.23
C MET A 176 -3.32 5.41 -22.71
N PRO A 177 -4.00 6.07 -23.65
CA PRO A 177 -3.74 5.88 -25.08
C PRO A 177 -2.24 6.04 -25.38
N GLY A 178 -1.62 4.96 -25.82
CA GLY A 178 -0.21 4.91 -26.16
C GLY A 178 0.73 4.60 -25.00
N PHE A 179 0.22 4.25 -23.82
CA PHE A 179 1.02 3.97 -22.63
C PHE A 179 0.40 2.89 -21.74
N VAL A 180 1.26 2.02 -21.19
CA VAL A 180 0.93 1.13 -20.08
C VAL A 180 1.98 1.27 -18.98
N ALA A 181 1.53 1.16 -17.74
CA ALA A 181 2.36 1.28 -16.55
C ALA A 181 1.97 0.24 -15.51
N ALA A 182 2.93 -0.18 -14.68
CA ALA A 182 2.66 -0.89 -13.45
C ALA A 182 3.71 -0.55 -12.40
N LEU A 183 3.27 -0.34 -11.17
CA LEU A 183 4.11 -0.24 -10.00
C LEU A 183 3.51 -1.14 -8.92
N PHE A 184 4.33 -2.01 -8.35
CA PHE A 184 3.96 -2.81 -7.19
C PHE A 184 5.11 -2.91 -6.21
N VAL A 185 4.78 -3.04 -4.93
CA VAL A 185 5.74 -3.20 -3.83
C VAL A 185 5.28 -4.28 -2.87
N ASP A 186 6.22 -5.10 -2.42
CA ASP A 186 6.07 -5.91 -1.23
C ASP A 186 6.64 -5.14 -0.04
N ALA A 187 5.76 -4.65 0.84
CA ALA A 187 6.20 -3.89 2.01
C ALA A 187 6.95 -4.76 3.04
N THR A 188 6.75 -6.08 3.05
CA THR A 188 7.44 -7.00 3.95
C THR A 188 8.90 -7.18 3.52
N SER A 189 9.13 -7.43 2.23
CA SER A 189 10.49 -7.57 1.70
C SER A 189 11.14 -6.23 1.33
N ARG A 190 10.38 -5.13 1.31
CA ARG A 190 10.78 -3.80 0.82
C ARG A 190 11.32 -3.81 -0.61
N VAL A 191 10.79 -4.71 -1.44
CA VAL A 191 11.14 -4.81 -2.86
C VAL A 191 9.98 -4.26 -3.68
N GLY A 192 10.28 -3.24 -4.49
CA GLY A 192 9.36 -2.64 -5.45
C GLY A 192 9.81 -2.87 -6.89
N GLY A 193 8.85 -2.88 -7.80
CA GLY A 193 9.09 -2.93 -9.23
C GLY A 193 8.27 -1.87 -9.95
N VAL A 194 8.85 -1.29 -11.00
CA VAL A 194 8.21 -0.31 -11.89
C VAL A 194 8.42 -0.75 -13.33
N VAL A 195 7.35 -0.74 -14.13
CA VAL A 195 7.37 -1.00 -15.57
C VAL A 195 6.60 0.11 -16.25
N LEU A 196 7.24 0.79 -17.21
CA LEU A 196 6.62 1.79 -18.08
C LEU A 196 6.85 1.37 -19.54
N ALA A 197 5.82 1.49 -20.38
CA ALA A 197 5.97 1.32 -21.81
C ALA A 197 5.08 2.31 -22.58
N ASN A 198 5.60 2.86 -23.67
CA ASN A 198 4.90 3.78 -24.57
C ASN A 198 4.16 3.03 -25.71
N THR A 199 3.46 1.95 -25.32
CA THR A 199 2.54 1.18 -26.17
C THR A 199 1.27 0.87 -25.38
N THR A 200 0.11 0.72 -26.05
CA THR A 200 -1.13 0.25 -25.40
C THR A 200 -1.25 -1.28 -25.38
N THR A 201 -0.50 -1.99 -26.23
CA THR A 201 -0.67 -3.44 -26.43
C THR A 201 0.67 -4.18 -26.48
N GLY A 202 0.60 -5.49 -26.22
CA GLY A 202 1.74 -6.41 -26.34
C GLY A 202 2.57 -6.58 -25.07
N LEU A 203 2.18 -5.96 -23.95
CA LEU A 203 2.89 -6.08 -22.68
C LEU A 203 1.93 -6.24 -21.51
N GLU A 204 2.00 -7.39 -20.82
CA GLU A 204 1.27 -7.66 -19.59
C GLU A 204 2.03 -7.09 -18.38
N VAL A 205 1.97 -5.76 -18.22
CA VAL A 205 2.80 -5.02 -17.26
C VAL A 205 2.66 -5.48 -15.81
N GLU A 206 1.46 -5.88 -15.37
CA GLU A 206 1.23 -6.38 -14.00
C GLU A 206 1.94 -7.72 -13.77
N THR A 207 1.89 -8.62 -14.75
CA THR A 207 2.56 -9.92 -14.66
C THR A 207 4.08 -9.75 -14.73
N LEU A 208 4.55 -8.86 -15.61
CA LEU A 208 5.97 -8.57 -15.75
C LEU A 208 6.56 -7.97 -14.46
N VAL A 209 5.91 -6.95 -13.89
CA VAL A 209 6.44 -6.31 -12.67
C VAL A 209 6.42 -7.27 -11.47
N ALA A 210 5.40 -8.11 -11.34
CA ALA A 210 5.37 -9.14 -10.30
C ALA A 210 6.52 -10.15 -10.47
N ALA A 211 6.79 -10.59 -11.70
CA ALA A 211 7.90 -11.51 -11.99
C ALA A 211 9.28 -10.87 -11.72
N LEU A 212 9.44 -9.57 -12.00
CA LEU A 212 10.67 -8.83 -11.66
C LEU A 212 10.89 -8.76 -10.14
N ILE A 213 9.82 -8.53 -9.37
CA ILE A 213 9.88 -8.52 -7.90
C ILE A 213 10.24 -9.92 -7.38
N ASP A 214 9.56 -10.96 -7.86
CA ASP A 214 9.83 -12.36 -7.48
C ASP A 214 11.30 -12.74 -7.76
N ALA A 215 11.87 -12.27 -8.86
CA ALA A 215 13.26 -12.53 -9.23
C ALA A 215 14.28 -11.75 -8.38
N ALA A 216 13.93 -10.54 -7.92
CA ALA A 216 14.82 -9.67 -7.15
C ALA A 216 14.83 -9.98 -5.64
N GLU A 217 13.71 -10.46 -5.10
CA GLU A 217 13.52 -10.70 -3.66
C GLU A 217 14.59 -11.58 -2.99
N PRO A 218 15.01 -12.73 -3.54
CA PRO A 218 15.99 -13.58 -2.89
C PRO A 218 17.33 -12.88 -2.65
N ALA A 219 17.84 -12.17 -3.65
CA ALA A 219 19.10 -11.45 -3.56
C ALA A 219 19.01 -10.27 -2.56
N TYR A 220 17.87 -9.58 -2.54
CA TYR A 220 17.65 -8.51 -1.56
C TYR A 220 17.59 -9.05 -0.13
N ARG A 221 16.87 -10.16 0.12
CA ARG A 221 16.81 -10.78 1.45
C ARG A 221 18.18 -11.21 1.95
N GLU A 222 19.01 -11.79 1.08
CA GLU A 222 20.38 -12.16 1.41
C GLU A 222 21.24 -10.94 1.78
N ALA A 223 21.16 -9.86 0.99
CA ALA A 223 21.88 -8.62 1.25
C ALA A 223 21.39 -7.91 2.54
N ALA A 224 20.08 -7.89 2.78
CA ALA A 224 19.47 -7.28 3.96
C ALA A 224 19.85 -8.02 5.25
N ALA A 225 19.93 -9.35 5.21
CA ALA A 225 20.37 -10.16 6.34
C ALA A 225 21.82 -9.85 6.77
N GLY A 226 22.67 -9.41 5.84
CA GLY A 226 24.05 -8.99 6.13
C GLY A 226 24.20 -7.61 6.78
N ASN A 227 23.15 -6.78 6.76
CA ASN A 227 23.19 -5.35 7.16
C ASN A 227 22.33 -5.01 8.39
N LEU A 228 21.87 -6.01 9.16
CA LEU A 228 21.11 -5.77 10.39
C LEU A 228 22.01 -5.11 11.45
N SER A 229 21.96 -3.79 11.53
CA SER A 229 22.44 -3.03 12.68
C SER A 229 21.39 -3.15 13.79
N ALA A 230 21.81 -3.47 15.02
CA ALA A 230 20.92 -3.47 16.17
C ALA A 230 20.24 -2.09 16.29
N PRO A 231 18.90 -2.03 16.40
CA PRO A 231 18.24 -0.75 16.31
C PRO A 231 18.48 0.08 17.59
N SER A 232 18.55 1.41 17.45
CA SER A 232 18.80 2.37 18.54
C SER A 232 17.46 2.73 19.19
N GLU A 233 17.30 2.47 20.50
CA GLU A 233 16.00 2.32 21.20
C GLU A 233 14.97 3.46 21.06
N PRO A 234 13.69 3.13 20.77
CA PRO A 234 12.58 3.42 21.71
C PRO A 234 11.48 2.32 21.87
N GLY A 235 10.78 2.33 23.02
CA GLY A 235 9.48 1.64 23.27
C GLY A 235 9.49 0.11 23.27
N GLY A 236 9.41 -0.50 22.08
CA GLY A 236 9.22 -1.94 21.90
C GLY A 236 10.46 -2.80 22.16
N PHE A 237 11.65 -2.19 22.34
CA PHE A 237 12.89 -2.93 22.59
C PHE A 237 12.86 -3.72 23.90
N GLN A 238 12.20 -3.19 24.93
CA GLN A 238 12.01 -3.91 26.19
C GLN A 238 11.18 -5.19 26.00
N LEU A 239 10.36 -5.23 24.96
CA LEU A 239 9.56 -6.39 24.58
C LEU A 239 10.28 -7.29 23.58
N ALA A 240 11.43 -6.89 23.03
CA ALA A 240 12.15 -7.67 22.03
C ALA A 240 12.59 -9.05 22.55
N GLY A 241 12.73 -9.99 21.63
CA GLY A 241 13.13 -11.37 21.89
C GLY A 241 11.98 -12.37 21.77
N GLU A 242 12.22 -13.56 22.29
CA GLU A 242 11.29 -14.68 22.17
C GLU A 242 10.12 -14.58 23.17
N TRP A 243 8.95 -15.01 22.71
CA TRP A 243 7.69 -15.10 23.45
C TRP A 243 6.96 -16.38 23.06
N TYR A 244 5.95 -16.77 23.85
CA TYR A 244 5.18 -17.99 23.68
C TYR A 244 3.69 -17.78 23.91
N TRP A 245 2.88 -18.37 23.04
CA TRP A 245 1.46 -18.60 23.26
C TRP A 245 1.27 -20.09 23.55
N GLY A 246 1.09 -20.45 24.81
CA GLY A 246 1.20 -21.84 25.24
C GLY A 246 2.59 -22.38 24.93
N ASN A 247 2.71 -23.27 23.94
CA ASN A 247 3.99 -23.80 23.43
C ASN A 247 4.40 -23.25 22.05
N VAL A 248 3.64 -22.33 21.45
CA VAL A 248 3.95 -21.76 20.14
C VAL A 248 4.91 -20.59 20.31
N ALA A 249 6.13 -20.74 19.81
CA ALA A 249 7.15 -19.69 19.84
C ALA A 249 6.84 -18.58 18.83
N MET A 250 7.12 -17.35 19.23
CA MET A 250 7.03 -16.15 18.41
C MET A 250 8.18 -15.21 18.72
N MET A 251 8.53 -14.38 17.73
CA MET A 251 9.62 -13.41 17.83
C MET A 251 9.04 -12.00 17.88
N VAL A 252 9.49 -11.20 18.85
CA VAL A 252 9.20 -9.77 18.91
C VAL A 252 10.47 -8.99 18.57
N ALA A 253 10.37 -8.06 17.62
CA ALA A 253 11.43 -7.15 17.23
C ALA A 253 10.96 -5.69 17.37
N GLY A 254 11.71 -4.87 18.11
CA GLY A 254 11.37 -3.45 18.28
C GLY A 254 11.46 -2.66 16.97
N THR A 255 10.57 -1.68 16.80
CA THR A 255 10.60 -0.66 15.75
C THR A 255 10.73 0.72 16.41
N GLY A 256 10.95 1.78 15.63
CA GLY A 256 11.10 3.14 16.18
C GLY A 256 9.88 3.65 16.95
N ASP A 257 8.69 3.14 16.65
CA ASP A 257 7.39 3.58 17.18
C ASP A 257 6.60 2.44 17.85
N GLY A 258 7.20 1.26 18.01
CA GLY A 258 6.50 0.08 18.52
C GLY A 258 7.28 -1.21 18.34
N PHE A 259 6.62 -2.27 17.84
CA PHE A 259 7.28 -3.53 17.55
C PHE A 259 6.56 -4.36 16.47
N THR A 260 7.28 -5.34 15.92
CA THR A 260 6.72 -6.40 15.07
C THR A 260 6.73 -7.72 15.83
N LEU A 261 5.62 -8.45 15.79
CA LEU A 261 5.47 -9.81 16.30
C LEU A 261 5.34 -10.78 15.12
N THR A 262 6.30 -11.71 15.02
CA THR A 262 6.35 -12.75 13.98
C THR A 262 5.92 -14.08 14.58
N ILE A 263 4.83 -14.64 14.08
CA ILE A 263 4.33 -15.98 14.42
C ILE A 263 4.10 -16.75 13.12
N GLU A 264 4.59 -17.99 13.06
CA GLU A 264 4.50 -18.85 11.86
C GLU A 264 5.00 -18.16 10.56
N GLY A 265 6.02 -17.29 10.68
CA GLY A 265 6.61 -16.57 9.54
C GLY A 265 5.77 -15.38 9.04
N LEU A 266 4.72 -14.99 9.76
CA LEU A 266 3.88 -13.85 9.41
C LEU A 266 4.01 -12.72 10.43
N ASP A 267 4.29 -11.52 9.93
CA ASP A 267 4.51 -10.33 10.75
C ASP A 267 3.20 -9.62 11.14
N ARG A 268 3.16 -9.11 12.37
CA ARG A 268 2.08 -8.31 12.96
C ARG A 268 2.70 -7.07 13.58
N GLY A 269 2.40 -5.90 13.02
CA GLY A 269 2.92 -4.63 13.52
C GLY A 269 2.05 -4.06 14.63
N PHE A 270 2.68 -3.46 15.64
CA PHE A 270 2.05 -2.75 16.74
C PHE A 270 2.73 -1.39 16.92
N VAL A 271 1.93 -0.35 17.13
CA VAL A 271 2.42 1.00 17.50
C VAL A 271 2.16 1.26 18.96
N GLN A 272 3.08 1.94 19.63
CA GLN A 272 2.95 2.32 21.04
C GLN A 272 1.87 3.39 21.22
N VAL A 273 0.97 3.18 22.19
CA VAL A 273 -0.06 4.14 22.62
C VAL A 273 0.41 4.87 23.88
N ASP A 274 0.93 4.12 24.84
CA ASP A 274 1.64 4.60 26.03
C ASP A 274 2.61 3.51 26.53
N ASP A 275 3.16 3.67 27.73
CA ASP A 275 4.18 2.76 28.28
C ASP A 275 3.77 1.28 28.30
N ASP A 276 2.48 1.00 28.51
CA ASP A 276 1.96 -0.36 28.68
C ASP A 276 0.85 -0.73 27.69
N ARG A 277 0.57 0.13 26.71
CA ARG A 277 -0.46 -0.13 25.69
C ARG A 277 0.08 0.07 24.29
N TYR A 278 -0.32 -0.83 23.42
CA TYR A 278 -0.02 -0.83 22.00
C TYR A 278 -1.29 -1.05 21.19
N ARG A 279 -1.29 -0.57 19.94
CA ARG A 279 -2.37 -0.78 18.97
C ARG A 279 -1.86 -1.63 17.83
N GLY A 280 -2.54 -2.73 17.52
CA GLY A 280 -2.22 -3.51 16.34
C GLY A 280 -2.48 -2.72 15.06
N LEU A 281 -1.51 -2.73 14.16
CA LEU A 281 -1.55 -2.02 12.88
C LEU A 281 -1.81 -2.97 11.70
N THR A 282 -1.27 -4.18 11.74
CA THR A 282 -1.29 -5.11 10.60
C THR A 282 -1.60 -6.55 10.99
N GLY A 283 -2.10 -7.32 10.02
CA GLY A 283 -2.42 -8.74 10.16
C GLY A 283 -3.58 -9.01 11.12
N TYR A 284 -3.56 -10.17 11.78
CA TYR A 284 -4.69 -10.67 12.58
C TYR A 284 -5.11 -9.76 13.73
N PHE A 285 -4.17 -9.03 14.35
CA PHE A 285 -4.43 -8.15 15.49
C PHE A 285 -4.67 -6.68 15.09
N ALA A 286 -4.86 -6.37 13.80
CA ALA A 286 -5.08 -5.00 13.35
C ALA A 286 -6.31 -4.37 14.05
N GLY A 287 -6.11 -3.22 14.71
CA GLY A 287 -7.12 -2.50 15.49
C GLY A 287 -7.21 -2.91 16.97
N GLU A 288 -6.69 -4.08 17.33
CA GLU A 288 -6.77 -4.61 18.69
C GLU A 288 -5.83 -3.89 19.65
N GLU A 289 -6.24 -3.80 20.91
CA GLU A 289 -5.38 -3.31 21.98
C GLU A 289 -4.52 -4.44 22.51
N LEU A 290 -3.20 -4.22 22.54
CA LEU A 290 -2.28 -5.06 23.29
C LEU A 290 -1.87 -4.34 24.57
N ARG A 291 -1.94 -5.04 25.70
CA ARG A 291 -1.53 -4.56 27.02
C ARG A 291 -0.28 -5.30 27.49
N VAL A 292 0.68 -4.54 28.01
CA VAL A 292 1.84 -5.07 28.73
C VAL A 292 1.45 -5.19 30.19
N VAL A 293 1.29 -6.42 30.67
CA VAL A 293 0.98 -6.67 32.08
C VAL A 293 2.28 -6.85 32.85
N ARG A 294 2.49 -6.05 33.89
CA ARG A 294 3.69 -6.07 34.73
C ARG A 294 3.44 -6.75 36.07
N ARG A 295 4.52 -7.27 36.66
CA ARG A 295 4.55 -7.77 38.04
C ARG A 295 4.79 -6.60 39.00
N ASP A 296 4.62 -6.84 40.30
CA ASP A 296 4.82 -5.85 41.36
C ASP A 296 6.25 -5.27 41.39
N ASP A 297 7.24 -6.01 40.87
CA ASP A 297 8.64 -5.57 40.73
C ASP A 297 8.91 -4.72 39.47
N GLY A 298 7.88 -4.44 38.67
CA GLY A 298 7.95 -3.66 37.44
C GLY A 298 8.40 -4.47 36.20
N ALA A 299 8.80 -5.73 36.36
CA ALA A 299 9.15 -6.59 35.25
C ALA A 299 7.92 -7.00 34.44
N VAL A 300 8.08 -7.16 33.13
CA VAL A 300 6.99 -7.62 32.26
C VAL A 300 6.61 -9.06 32.62
N SER A 301 5.33 -9.27 32.94
CA SER A 301 4.73 -10.57 33.22
C SER A 301 4.35 -11.28 31.93
N HIS A 302 3.46 -10.67 31.16
CA HIS A 302 2.91 -11.18 29.91
C HIS A 302 2.38 -10.05 29.04
N LEU A 303 2.14 -10.34 27.76
CA LEU A 303 1.36 -9.48 26.88
C LEU A 303 -0.04 -10.07 26.77
N GLU A 304 -1.04 -9.20 26.78
CA GLU A 304 -2.44 -9.57 26.59
C GLU A 304 -3.00 -8.84 25.37
N VAL A 305 -3.52 -9.58 24.39
CA VAL A 305 -4.22 -9.03 23.24
C VAL A 305 -5.43 -9.90 22.91
N VAL A 306 -6.63 -9.32 23.00
CA VAL A 306 -7.90 -10.05 22.89
C VAL A 306 -7.95 -11.21 23.90
N THR A 307 -7.96 -12.47 23.46
CA THR A 307 -7.95 -13.67 24.33
C THR A 307 -6.58 -14.35 24.38
N PHE A 308 -5.54 -13.71 23.84
CA PHE A 308 -4.20 -14.28 23.75
C PHE A 308 -3.31 -13.73 24.85
N ILE A 309 -2.63 -14.66 25.53
CA ILE A 309 -1.61 -14.35 26.55
C ILE A 309 -0.27 -14.83 26.01
N PHE A 310 0.67 -13.90 25.88
CA PHE A 310 2.03 -14.18 25.45
C PHE A 310 2.98 -14.08 26.64
N THR A 311 3.81 -15.10 26.83
CA THR A 311 4.72 -15.21 27.98
C THR A 311 6.16 -15.41 27.51
N ARG A 312 7.15 -15.11 28.34
CA ARG A 312 8.58 -15.29 28.01
C ARG A 312 9.06 -16.74 28.06
N ILE A 313 8.29 -17.62 28.67
CA ILE A 313 8.54 -19.06 28.75
C ILE A 313 7.24 -19.82 28.49
N PRO A 314 7.27 -21.00 27.85
CA PRO A 314 6.07 -21.77 27.57
C PRO A 314 5.28 -22.05 28.84
N TYR A 315 3.98 -21.77 28.83
CA TYR A 315 3.09 -21.97 29.97
C TYR A 315 3.65 -21.43 31.31
N ASP A 316 4.13 -20.17 31.34
CA ASP A 316 4.61 -19.53 32.59
C ASP A 316 3.55 -19.61 33.69
N SER A 317 3.82 -20.40 34.73
CA SER A 317 2.90 -20.61 35.86
C SER A 317 2.65 -19.35 36.69
N ARG A 318 3.44 -18.29 36.46
CA ARG A 318 3.28 -16.96 37.09
C ARG A 318 2.42 -16.01 36.25
N ALA A 319 1.97 -16.44 35.08
CA ALA A 319 1.00 -15.72 34.25
C ALA A 319 -0.34 -16.49 34.25
N PRO A 320 -1.46 -15.87 33.88
CA PRO A 320 -2.73 -16.58 33.76
C PRO A 320 -2.63 -17.65 32.66
N ILE A 321 -3.01 -18.89 33.01
CA ILE A 321 -3.13 -20.00 32.06
C ILE A 321 -4.59 -20.47 32.10
N PRO A 322 -5.49 -19.89 31.27
CA PRO A 322 -6.88 -20.33 31.20
C PRO A 322 -6.96 -21.83 30.90
N GLY A 323 -7.63 -22.59 31.78
CA GLY A 323 -7.72 -24.05 31.67
C GLY A 323 -6.58 -24.84 32.34
N GLY A 324 -5.58 -24.16 32.91
CA GLY A 324 -4.43 -24.77 33.58
C GLY A 324 -3.29 -25.17 32.65
N PRO A 325 -2.08 -25.42 33.17
CA PRO A 325 -0.94 -25.88 32.39
C PRO A 325 -1.16 -27.32 31.88
N PRO A 326 -0.55 -27.72 30.75
CA PRO A 326 -0.60 -29.09 30.28
C PRO A 326 0.08 -30.03 31.28
N GLU A 327 -0.52 -31.19 31.51
CA GLU A 327 0.06 -32.25 32.33
C GLU A 327 0.89 -33.21 31.46
N PRO A 328 2.06 -33.66 31.94
CA PRO A 328 2.80 -34.71 31.27
C PRO A 328 1.98 -36.02 31.24
N LEU A 329 2.09 -36.75 30.13
CA LEU A 329 1.50 -38.08 29.98
C LEU A 329 2.24 -39.13 30.82
#